data_AF-A0A0S8KCP8-F1
#
_entry.id   AF-A0A0S8KCP8-F1
#
_cell.length_a   1.000
_cell.length_b   1.000
_cell.length_c   1.000
_cell.angle_alpha   90.00
_cell.angle_beta   90.00
_cell.angle_gamma   90.00
#
_symmetry.space_group_name_H-M   'P 1'
#
loop_
_entity.id
_entity.type
_entity.pdbx_description
1 polymer ?
#
loop_
_entity_poly.entity_id
_entity_poly.type
_entity_poly.pdbx_seq_one_letter_code
_entity_poly.pdbx_strand_id
1 'polypeptide(L)'
;MYLFDLGHLPGQQSMLIFHALARMDVEALVVVSPGMPLVSVGYFQDAQAEVDLEYCHEASLPVMRREIGGGATYLDGHQIFYQVILKRDNPRLPGKISEIYQRFSQPAVETYGDFGIETHFRPVNDIVTADGRKIAGEGGADIGPCMVFVGGILMDFDYRAMSKVLRVPDEKFRDKVFKSMEENLTTMRRELGQAPPRYDVKSILIEKFQDLLGPLEPAHINREIVKKMGQLERQFTSPEFLYKKTPKVVQGVKIREGVELLYGLHKAPGGLIRTVQEVENEQIQDLGISGDFTFYPKLELGHLEVELKGSARRPKDIRPRIEGFYQRRQVQSPGVETEDLMKALEVFEE
;
A
#
# COMPACT_ATOMS: atom_id res chain seq x y z
N MET A 1 8.01 27.11 -7.10
CA MET A 1 7.17 25.89 -7.10
C MET A 1 5.76 26.32 -6.79
N TYR A 2 4.76 25.74 -7.44
CA TYR A 2 3.37 26.17 -7.26
C TYR A 2 2.69 25.45 -6.09
N LEU A 3 1.70 26.10 -5.48
CA LEU A 3 0.76 25.51 -4.52
C LEU A 3 -0.61 25.42 -5.17
N PHE A 4 -1.13 24.21 -5.32
CA PHE A 4 -2.51 23.96 -5.67
C PHE A 4 -3.27 23.48 -4.44
N ASP A 5 -3.91 24.40 -3.73
CA ASP A 5 -4.86 24.09 -2.66
C ASP A 5 -6.27 23.99 -3.25
N LEU A 6 -6.77 22.77 -3.41
CA LEU A 6 -7.90 22.48 -4.30
C LEU A 6 -9.17 22.02 -3.61
N GLY A 7 -9.14 21.88 -2.28
CA GLY A 7 -10.28 21.36 -1.53
C GLY A 7 -10.71 19.99 -2.05
N HIS A 8 -11.96 19.85 -2.47
CA HIS A 8 -12.54 18.61 -2.99
C HIS A 8 -12.70 18.68 -4.51
N LEU A 9 -12.08 17.74 -5.24
CA LEU A 9 -12.22 17.65 -6.69
C LEU A 9 -13.22 16.56 -7.11
N PRO A 10 -13.99 16.79 -8.19
CA PRO A 10 -14.99 15.83 -8.65
C PRO A 10 -14.37 14.59 -9.31
N GLY A 11 -15.14 13.49 -9.32
CA GLY A 11 -14.76 12.26 -10.00
C GLY A 11 -13.40 11.75 -9.52
N GLN A 12 -12.53 11.42 -10.48
CA GLN A 12 -11.18 10.90 -10.20
C GLN A 12 -10.09 11.97 -10.26
N GLN A 13 -10.45 13.26 -10.36
CA GLN A 13 -9.51 14.35 -10.60
C GLN A 13 -8.46 14.51 -9.49
N SER A 14 -8.81 14.23 -8.23
CA SER A 14 -7.87 14.23 -7.10
C SER A 14 -6.70 13.26 -7.32
N MET A 15 -6.92 12.17 -8.05
CA MET A 15 -5.90 11.17 -8.41
C MET A 15 -5.28 11.41 -9.78
N LEU A 16 -5.75 12.36 -10.58
CA LEU A 16 -5.25 12.61 -11.94
C LEU A 16 -4.38 13.86 -12.02
N ILE A 17 -4.59 14.82 -11.12
CA ILE A 17 -3.93 16.11 -11.20
C ILE A 17 -2.41 16.02 -11.14
N PHE A 18 -1.84 15.22 -10.24
CA PHE A 18 -0.39 15.05 -10.19
C PHE A 18 0.17 14.38 -11.45
N HIS A 19 -0.55 13.43 -12.05
CA HIS A 19 -0.14 12.82 -13.33
C HIS A 19 -0.17 13.83 -14.48
N ALA A 20 -1.14 14.75 -14.46
CA ALA A 20 -1.25 15.82 -15.44
C ALA A 20 -0.11 16.82 -15.30
N LEU A 21 0.08 17.37 -14.09
CA LEU A 21 1.11 18.36 -13.79
C LEU A 21 2.52 17.83 -14.05
N ALA A 22 2.81 16.59 -13.63
CA ALA A 22 4.10 15.95 -13.90
C ALA A 22 4.41 15.86 -15.40
N ARG A 23 3.42 15.49 -16.23
CA ARG A 23 3.56 15.44 -17.71
C ARG A 23 3.57 16.79 -18.39
N MET A 24 3.11 17.83 -17.69
CA MET A 24 3.16 19.22 -18.13
C MET A 24 4.42 19.93 -17.64
N ASP A 25 5.34 19.20 -16.99
CA ASP A 25 6.62 19.72 -16.48
C ASP A 25 6.44 20.82 -15.42
N VAL A 26 5.36 20.72 -14.63
CA VAL A 26 4.98 21.67 -13.58
C VAL A 26 5.38 21.13 -12.20
N GLU A 27 6.30 21.83 -11.55
CA GLU A 27 6.67 21.54 -10.15
C GLU A 27 5.67 22.17 -9.19
N ALA A 28 5.06 21.34 -8.35
CA ALA A 28 3.95 21.76 -7.52
C ALA A 28 3.79 20.91 -6.25
N LEU A 29 3.29 21.57 -5.20
CA LEU A 29 2.63 20.91 -4.09
C LEU A 29 1.13 21.00 -4.37
N VAL A 30 0.46 19.86 -4.44
CA VAL A 30 -0.99 19.79 -4.52
C VAL A 30 -1.53 19.31 -3.18
N VAL A 31 -2.52 20.00 -2.63
CA VAL A 31 -3.28 19.55 -1.47
C VAL A 31 -4.76 19.43 -1.84
N VAL A 32 -5.30 18.22 -1.76
CA VAL A 32 -6.58 17.88 -2.39
C VAL A 32 -7.28 16.71 -1.70
N SER A 33 -8.61 16.63 -1.84
CA SER A 33 -9.41 15.45 -1.54
C SER A 33 -10.30 15.03 -2.70
N PRO A 34 -10.65 13.73 -2.78
CA PRO A 34 -11.79 13.28 -3.55
C PRO A 34 -13.09 13.94 -3.09
N GLY A 35 -13.86 14.50 -4.01
CA GLY A 35 -15.22 14.99 -3.75
C GLY A 35 -16.26 13.87 -3.66
N MET A 36 -15.91 12.67 -4.10
CA MET A 36 -16.69 11.44 -3.92
C MET A 36 -15.74 10.26 -3.70
N PRO A 37 -16.22 9.17 -3.06
CA PRO A 37 -15.44 7.95 -2.92
C PRO A 37 -14.99 7.36 -4.25
N LEU A 38 -13.78 6.81 -4.30
CA LEU A 38 -13.22 6.11 -5.45
C LEU A 38 -12.22 5.02 -5.03
N VAL A 39 -11.93 4.10 -5.94
CA VAL A 39 -10.97 3.01 -5.72
C VAL A 39 -9.77 3.18 -6.64
N SER A 40 -8.57 3.15 -6.05
CA SER A 40 -7.32 3.22 -6.79
C SER A 40 -6.53 1.92 -6.65
N VAL A 41 -6.29 1.25 -7.78
CA VAL A 41 -5.44 0.08 -7.90
C VAL A 41 -4.00 0.52 -8.13
N GLY A 42 -3.04 -0.08 -7.42
CA GLY A 42 -1.62 0.20 -7.59
C GLY A 42 -1.08 -0.26 -8.94
N TYR A 43 -0.01 0.36 -9.41
CA TYR A 43 0.50 0.14 -10.77
C TYR A 43 0.82 -1.33 -11.09
N PHE A 44 1.36 -2.09 -10.11
CA PHE A 44 1.82 -3.47 -10.30
C PHE A 44 0.80 -4.55 -9.90
N GLN A 45 -0.37 -4.16 -9.41
CA GLN A 45 -1.38 -5.10 -8.91
C GLN A 45 -2.22 -5.72 -10.03
N ASP A 46 -2.83 -6.87 -9.80
CA ASP A 46 -3.89 -7.37 -10.68
C ASP A 46 -5.23 -6.82 -10.19
N ALA A 47 -5.86 -5.92 -10.95
CA ALA A 47 -7.11 -5.29 -10.54
C ALA A 47 -8.22 -6.32 -10.26
N GLN A 48 -8.28 -7.41 -11.04
CA GLN A 48 -9.33 -8.42 -10.88
C GLN A 48 -9.07 -9.35 -9.68
N ALA A 49 -7.80 -9.50 -9.27
CA ALA A 49 -7.43 -10.31 -8.11
C ALA A 49 -7.55 -9.52 -6.79
N GLU A 50 -7.35 -8.20 -6.84
CA GLU A 50 -7.23 -7.35 -5.65
C GLU A 50 -8.54 -6.63 -5.30
N VAL A 51 -9.35 -6.29 -6.30
CA VAL A 51 -10.57 -5.48 -6.13
C VAL A 51 -11.81 -6.25 -6.57
N ASP A 52 -12.85 -6.18 -5.76
CA ASP A 52 -14.20 -6.65 -6.09
C ASP A 52 -14.85 -5.63 -7.04
N LEU A 53 -14.56 -5.79 -8.33
CA LEU A 53 -15.01 -4.86 -9.37
C LEU A 53 -16.54 -4.88 -9.57
N GLU A 54 -17.19 -6.01 -9.25
CA GLU A 54 -18.64 -6.14 -9.30
C GLU A 54 -19.29 -5.31 -8.20
N TYR A 55 -18.82 -5.46 -6.95
CA TYR A 55 -19.24 -4.60 -5.85
C TYR A 55 -18.99 -3.12 -6.15
N CYS A 56 -17.80 -2.77 -6.69
CA CYS A 56 -17.50 -1.38 -7.02
C CYS A 56 -18.49 -0.80 -8.04
N HIS A 57 -18.87 -1.60 -9.05
CA HIS A 57 -19.87 -1.20 -10.04
C HIS A 57 -21.25 -1.00 -9.40
N GLU A 58 -21.72 -1.95 -8.59
CA GLU A 58 -23.01 -1.85 -7.88
C GLU A 58 -23.07 -0.66 -6.91
N ALA A 59 -21.98 -0.39 -6.21
CA ALA A 59 -21.85 0.72 -5.27
C ALA A 59 -21.56 2.07 -5.95
N SER A 60 -21.50 2.12 -7.29
CA SER A 60 -21.15 3.33 -8.05
C SER A 60 -19.79 3.92 -7.64
N LEU A 61 -18.84 3.07 -7.27
CA LEU A 61 -17.47 3.45 -6.93
C LEU A 61 -16.59 3.40 -8.19
N PRO A 62 -16.11 4.55 -8.71
CA PRO A 62 -15.23 4.55 -9.86
C PRO A 62 -13.89 3.92 -9.51
N VAL A 63 -13.40 3.04 -10.38
CA VAL A 63 -12.13 2.32 -10.23
C VAL A 63 -11.13 2.81 -11.27
N MET A 64 -9.90 3.10 -10.87
CA MET A 64 -8.78 3.37 -11.78
C MET A 64 -7.51 2.68 -11.32
N ARG A 65 -6.61 2.39 -12.27
CA ARG A 65 -5.22 2.08 -11.95
C ARG A 65 -4.40 3.36 -11.98
N ARG A 66 -3.53 3.57 -10.98
CA ARG A 66 -2.56 4.68 -10.97
C ARG A 66 -1.17 4.19 -11.38
N GLU A 67 -0.30 5.11 -11.79
CA GLU A 67 1.12 4.82 -12.10
C GLU A 67 2.03 4.79 -10.87
N ILE A 68 1.47 5.04 -9.69
CA ILE A 68 2.19 4.89 -8.42
C ILE A 68 2.01 3.46 -7.92
N GLY A 69 3.07 2.90 -7.34
CA GLY A 69 3.04 1.58 -6.68
C GLY A 69 2.17 1.57 -5.41
N GLY A 70 2.34 0.52 -4.60
CA GLY A 70 1.53 0.28 -3.41
C GLY A 70 0.24 -0.49 -3.70
N GLY A 71 -0.56 -0.71 -2.65
CA GLY A 71 -1.76 -1.54 -2.72
C GLY A 71 -2.99 -0.83 -3.29
N ALA A 72 -4.08 -1.60 -3.37
CA ALA A 72 -5.39 -1.11 -3.73
C ALA A 72 -5.93 -0.33 -2.54
N THR A 73 -6.55 0.82 -2.79
CA THR A 73 -6.99 1.71 -1.72
C THR A 73 -8.34 2.34 -2.05
N TYR A 74 -9.17 2.44 -1.02
CA TYR A 74 -10.36 3.27 -1.00
C TYR A 74 -9.96 4.70 -0.64
N LEU A 75 -10.52 5.67 -1.35
CA LEU A 75 -10.20 7.10 -1.20
C LEU A 75 -11.51 7.90 -1.13
N ASP A 76 -11.66 8.76 -0.13
CA ASP A 76 -12.86 9.58 0.08
C ASP A 76 -12.56 11.02 0.58
N GLY A 77 -13.63 11.78 0.87
CA GLY A 77 -13.53 13.17 1.30
C GLY A 77 -13.01 13.39 2.74
N HIS A 78 -12.82 12.32 3.52
CA HIS A 78 -12.30 12.36 4.89
C HIS A 78 -10.77 12.26 4.96
N GLN A 79 -10.10 12.21 3.80
CA GLN A 79 -8.65 12.09 3.69
C GLN A 79 -8.08 13.28 2.92
N ILE A 80 -7.11 14.00 3.47
CA ILE A 80 -6.40 15.08 2.76
C ILE A 80 -5.17 14.45 2.09
N PHE A 81 -5.03 14.58 0.77
CA PHE A 81 -3.83 14.13 0.07
C PHE A 81 -2.90 15.29 -0.22
N TYR A 82 -1.60 15.06 -0.01
CA TYR A 82 -0.53 15.93 -0.48
C TYR A 82 0.24 15.24 -1.60
N GLN A 83 0.63 16.00 -2.61
CA GLN A 83 1.29 15.49 -3.81
C GLN A 83 2.41 16.44 -4.18
N VAL A 84 3.65 16.01 -3.98
CA VAL A 84 4.87 16.74 -4.28
C VAL A 84 5.35 16.30 -5.66
N ILE A 85 5.46 17.25 -6.58
CA ILE A 85 5.89 17.01 -7.96
C ILE A 85 7.15 17.84 -8.18
N LEU A 86 8.26 17.15 -8.44
CA LEU A 86 9.56 17.78 -8.69
C LEU A 86 10.18 17.19 -9.95
N LYS A 87 10.83 18.03 -10.76
CA LYS A 87 11.63 17.53 -11.88
C LYS A 87 12.78 16.68 -11.34
N ARG A 88 13.19 15.67 -12.12
CA ARG A 88 14.25 14.74 -11.70
C ARG A 88 15.61 15.41 -11.47
N ASP A 89 15.86 16.55 -12.12
CA ASP A 89 17.08 17.35 -11.94
C ASP A 89 16.92 18.44 -10.87
N ASN A 90 15.80 18.49 -10.14
CA ASN A 90 15.61 19.48 -9.09
C ASN A 90 16.60 19.21 -7.93
N PRO A 91 17.40 20.20 -7.52
CA PRO A 91 18.41 20.01 -6.47
C PRO A 91 17.81 19.70 -5.08
N ARG A 92 16.51 19.92 -4.89
CA ARG A 92 15.81 19.54 -3.65
C ARG A 92 15.47 18.06 -3.59
N LEU A 93 15.53 17.33 -4.71
CA LEU A 93 15.21 15.92 -4.78
C LEU A 93 16.41 15.08 -4.29
N PRO A 94 16.27 14.28 -3.23
CA PRO A 94 17.31 13.31 -2.85
C PRO A 94 17.60 12.30 -3.97
N GLY A 95 18.84 11.82 -4.03
CA GLY A 95 19.27 10.87 -5.07
C GLY A 95 18.71 9.45 -4.89
N LYS A 96 18.27 9.09 -3.68
CA LYS A 96 17.69 7.77 -3.37
C LYS A 96 16.23 7.86 -3.01
N ILE A 97 15.44 6.88 -3.47
CA ILE A 97 14.00 6.80 -3.17
C ILE A 97 13.71 6.69 -1.66
N SER A 98 14.51 5.95 -0.90
CA SER A 98 14.33 5.84 0.56
C SER A 98 14.48 7.20 1.27
N GLU A 99 15.41 8.04 0.80
CA GLU A 99 15.63 9.39 1.32
C GLU A 99 14.51 10.33 0.89
N ILE A 100 13.96 10.15 -0.32
CA ILE A 100 12.76 10.88 -0.80
C ILE A 100 11.59 10.64 0.14
N TYR A 101 11.28 9.38 0.47
CA TYR A 101 10.21 9.06 1.40
C TYR A 101 10.49 9.68 2.76
N GLN A 102 11.61 9.34 3.41
CA GLN A 102 11.94 9.87 4.73
C GLN A 102 11.87 11.40 4.81
N ARG A 103 12.34 12.11 3.77
CA ARG A 103 12.30 13.57 3.72
C ARG A 103 10.89 14.12 3.53
N PHE A 104 10.11 13.56 2.61
CA PHE A 104 8.79 14.10 2.27
C PHE A 104 7.65 13.58 3.14
N SER A 105 7.87 12.54 3.97
CA SER A 105 6.96 12.15 5.05
C SER A 105 6.99 13.12 6.22
N GLN A 106 8.11 13.82 6.42
CA GLN A 106 8.36 14.65 7.60
C GLN A 106 7.30 15.76 7.81
N PRO A 107 6.85 16.51 6.79
CA PRO A 107 5.78 17.49 6.95
C PRO A 107 4.47 16.91 7.48
N ALA A 108 4.13 15.68 7.07
CA ALA A 108 2.94 15.00 7.57
C ALA A 108 3.11 14.52 9.02
N VAL A 109 4.29 13.98 9.37
CA VAL A 109 4.65 13.60 10.75
C VAL A 109 4.55 14.81 11.69
N GLU A 110 5.12 15.94 11.30
CA GLU A 110 5.08 17.19 12.08
C GLU A 110 3.65 17.74 12.20
N THR A 111 2.86 17.63 11.12
CA THR A 111 1.44 18.00 11.16
C THR A 111 0.69 17.18 12.20
N TYR A 112 0.87 15.85 12.25
CA TYR A 112 0.27 15.02 13.29
C TYR A 112 0.73 15.43 14.70
N GLY A 113 2.02 15.74 14.85
CA GLY A 113 2.61 16.21 16.10
C GLY A 113 1.98 17.52 16.63
N ASP A 114 1.69 18.47 15.75
CA ASP A 114 1.04 19.75 16.13
C ASP A 114 -0.40 19.55 16.65
N PHE A 115 -1.05 18.43 16.32
CA PHE A 115 -2.34 18.02 16.90
C PHE A 115 -2.20 17.08 18.12
N GLY A 116 -0.98 16.82 18.58
CA GLY A 116 -0.71 15.95 19.73
C GLY A 116 -0.69 14.46 19.42
N ILE A 117 -0.58 14.06 18.15
CA ILE A 117 -0.47 12.66 17.74
C ILE A 117 1.01 12.36 17.45
N GLU A 118 1.67 11.63 18.36
CA GLU A 118 3.06 11.22 18.16
C GLU A 118 3.17 10.17 17.04
N THR A 119 3.87 10.52 15.96
CA THR A 119 4.06 9.65 14.81
C THR A 119 5.51 9.65 14.32
N HIS A 120 5.87 8.63 13.56
CA HIS A 120 7.15 8.57 12.85
C HIS A 120 6.98 7.87 11.51
N PHE A 121 7.88 8.19 10.57
CA PHE A 121 8.00 7.45 9.32
C PHE A 121 8.55 6.04 9.61
N ARG A 122 7.83 5.03 9.12
CA ARG A 122 8.26 3.63 9.12
C ARG A 122 8.47 3.20 7.67
N PRO A 123 9.71 2.87 7.28
CA PRO A 123 9.96 2.23 5.99
C PRO A 123 9.06 1.01 5.78
N VAL A 124 8.57 0.76 4.57
CA VAL A 124 8.99 1.41 3.32
C VAL A 124 8.24 2.72 3.03
N ASN A 125 6.99 2.86 3.47
CA ASN A 125 6.10 3.93 3.02
C ASN A 125 4.94 4.26 3.97
N ASP A 126 5.10 3.98 5.27
CA ASP A 126 4.04 4.21 6.25
C ASP A 126 4.42 5.35 7.21
N ILE A 127 3.40 6.06 7.70
CA ILE A 127 3.51 6.83 8.94
C ILE A 127 2.73 6.07 10.00
N VAL A 128 3.37 5.84 11.15
CA VAL A 128 2.78 5.09 12.26
C VAL A 128 2.86 5.87 13.56
N THR A 129 1.90 5.59 14.43
CA THR A 129 1.87 6.09 15.82
C THR A 129 2.96 5.42 16.67
N ALA A 130 3.20 5.94 17.87
CA ALA A 130 4.04 5.30 18.88
C ALA A 130 3.60 3.85 19.19
N ASP A 131 2.28 3.58 19.15
CA ASP A 131 1.68 2.26 19.33
C ASP A 131 1.87 1.31 18.11
N GLY A 132 2.48 1.80 17.03
CA GLY A 132 2.71 1.03 15.80
C GLY A 132 1.52 0.94 14.85
N ARG A 133 0.36 1.55 15.19
CA ARG A 133 -0.80 1.66 14.29
C ARG A 133 -0.46 2.60 13.12
N LYS A 134 -0.76 2.17 11.90
CA LYS A 134 -0.57 2.98 10.69
C LYS A 134 -1.64 4.07 10.60
N ILE A 135 -1.21 5.31 10.40
CA ILE A 135 -2.09 6.48 10.28
C ILE A 135 -2.01 7.15 8.90
N ALA A 136 -0.99 6.82 8.09
CA ALA A 136 -0.92 7.23 6.70
C ALA A 136 -0.13 6.21 5.87
N GLY A 137 -0.43 6.17 4.57
CA GLY A 137 0.37 5.46 3.58
C GLY A 137 0.82 6.41 2.48
N GLU A 138 2.01 6.15 1.97
CA GLU A 138 2.69 7.02 1.00
C GLU A 138 3.10 6.24 -0.24
N GLY A 139 3.40 6.97 -1.30
CA GLY A 139 3.78 6.41 -2.57
C GLY A 139 4.63 7.37 -3.38
N GLY A 140 5.47 6.83 -4.24
CA GLY A 140 6.35 7.60 -5.10
C GLY A 140 6.58 6.87 -6.40
N ALA A 141 6.65 7.62 -7.49
CA ALA A 141 6.96 7.08 -8.80
C ALA A 141 7.49 8.19 -9.72
N ASP A 142 8.25 7.76 -10.72
CA ASP A 142 8.62 8.61 -11.82
C ASP A 142 7.46 8.70 -12.82
N ILE A 143 7.01 9.92 -13.09
CA ILE A 143 5.90 10.20 -13.99
C ILE A 143 6.33 11.28 -14.98
N GLY A 144 6.52 10.88 -16.24
CA GLY A 144 7.09 11.78 -17.25
C GLY A 144 8.47 12.27 -16.84
N PRO A 145 8.75 13.60 -16.90
CA PRO A 145 10.03 14.17 -16.47
C PRO A 145 10.18 14.34 -14.95
N CYS A 146 9.15 14.04 -14.17
CA CYS A 146 9.12 14.35 -12.73
C CYS A 146 9.21 13.09 -11.86
N MET A 147 9.80 13.25 -10.67
CA MET A 147 9.50 12.42 -9.51
C MET A 147 8.25 12.95 -8.84
N VAL A 148 7.27 12.07 -8.61
CA VAL A 148 6.07 12.39 -7.86
C VAL A 148 6.09 11.60 -6.56
N PHE A 149 5.86 12.30 -5.45
CA PHE A 149 5.64 11.73 -4.12
C PHE A 149 4.23 12.10 -3.64
N VAL A 150 3.48 11.14 -3.14
CA VAL A 150 2.12 11.33 -2.64
C VAL A 150 1.98 10.71 -1.25
N GLY A 151 1.17 11.34 -0.42
CA GLY A 151 0.74 10.77 0.85
C GLY A 151 -0.59 11.36 1.27
N GLY A 152 -1.09 10.91 2.41
CA GLY A 152 -2.39 11.33 2.93
C GLY A 152 -2.38 11.58 4.42
N ILE A 153 -3.17 12.55 4.86
CA ILE A 153 -3.59 12.71 6.25
C ILE A 153 -4.97 12.09 6.40
N LEU A 154 -5.06 11.00 7.18
CA LEU A 154 -6.32 10.29 7.44
C LEU A 154 -7.06 10.98 8.58
N MET A 155 -7.93 11.96 8.25
CA MET A 155 -8.76 12.58 9.28
C MET A 155 -9.80 11.58 9.81
N ASP A 156 -10.38 10.80 8.91
CA ASP A 156 -11.18 9.60 9.18
C ASP A 156 -11.06 8.60 8.03
N PHE A 157 -11.55 7.37 8.20
CA PHE A 157 -11.48 6.32 7.17
C PHE A 157 -12.58 5.26 7.33
N ASP A 158 -13.30 4.95 6.24
CA ASP A 158 -14.32 3.90 6.23
C ASP A 158 -13.70 2.51 6.02
N TYR A 159 -13.32 1.86 7.12
CA TYR A 159 -12.79 0.50 7.14
C TYR A 159 -13.77 -0.53 6.54
N ARG A 160 -15.09 -0.33 6.67
CA ARG A 160 -16.09 -1.25 6.12
C ARG A 160 -16.16 -1.14 4.61
N ALA A 161 -16.22 0.07 4.07
CA ALA A 161 -16.18 0.30 2.64
C ALA A 161 -14.91 -0.30 2.02
N MET A 162 -13.75 -0.04 2.64
CA MET A 162 -12.48 -0.63 2.22
C MET A 162 -12.52 -2.17 2.20
N SER A 163 -13.08 -2.80 3.25
CA SER A 163 -13.17 -4.28 3.31
C SER A 163 -14.04 -4.89 2.21
N LYS A 164 -15.07 -4.16 1.74
CA LYS A 164 -15.95 -4.61 0.66
C LYS A 164 -15.35 -4.39 -0.73
N VAL A 165 -14.54 -3.34 -0.88
CA VAL A 165 -13.81 -3.05 -2.12
C VAL A 165 -12.77 -4.13 -2.41
N LEU A 166 -12.15 -4.72 -1.39
CA LEU A 166 -11.15 -5.77 -1.58
C LEU A 166 -11.80 -7.08 -2.02
N ARG A 167 -11.22 -7.71 -3.05
CA ARG A 167 -11.61 -9.06 -3.45
C ARG A 167 -11.08 -10.05 -2.42
N VAL A 168 -12.01 -10.78 -1.81
CA VAL A 168 -11.73 -11.73 -0.74
C VAL A 168 -12.41 -13.07 -1.01
N PRO A 169 -11.88 -14.20 -0.47
CA PRO A 169 -12.44 -15.52 -0.76
C PRO A 169 -13.88 -15.73 -0.26
N ASP A 170 -14.22 -15.15 0.89
CA ASP A 170 -15.52 -15.31 1.55
C ASP A 170 -15.78 -14.19 2.59
N GLU A 171 -17.02 -14.09 3.08
CA GLU A 171 -17.45 -13.10 4.07
C GLU A 171 -16.72 -13.22 5.42
N LYS A 172 -16.41 -14.45 5.86
CA LYS A 172 -15.68 -14.66 7.11
C LYS A 172 -14.26 -14.11 7.01
N PHE A 173 -13.64 -14.20 5.84
CA PHE A 173 -12.36 -13.58 5.56
C PHE A 173 -12.48 -12.06 5.49
N ARG A 174 -13.56 -11.53 4.89
CA ARG A 174 -13.85 -10.09 4.88
C ARG A 174 -13.93 -9.51 6.30
N ASP A 175 -14.63 -10.18 7.20
CA ASP A 175 -14.74 -9.78 8.61
C ASP A 175 -13.39 -9.74 9.31
N LYS A 176 -12.49 -10.70 9.01
CA LYS A 176 -11.12 -10.69 9.54
C LYS A 176 -10.31 -9.52 8.99
N VAL A 177 -10.44 -9.21 7.70
CA VAL A 177 -9.78 -8.05 7.07
C VAL A 177 -10.27 -6.75 7.70
N PHE A 178 -11.59 -6.60 7.90
CA PHE A 178 -12.17 -5.47 8.60
C PHE A 178 -11.58 -5.31 10.01
N LYS A 179 -11.61 -6.37 10.84
CA LYS A 179 -11.06 -6.34 12.21
C LYS A 179 -9.57 -6.03 12.23
N SER A 180 -8.81 -6.62 11.32
CA SER A 180 -7.37 -6.36 11.20
C SER A 180 -7.10 -4.89 10.84
N MET A 181 -7.88 -4.29 9.94
CA MET A 181 -7.78 -2.85 9.66
C MET A 181 -8.17 -2.01 10.87
N GLU A 182 -9.26 -2.36 11.56
CA GLU A 182 -9.70 -1.67 12.78
C GLU A 182 -8.69 -1.81 13.94
N GLU A 183 -7.86 -2.85 13.99
CA GLU A 183 -6.83 -3.01 15.02
C GLU A 183 -5.53 -2.29 14.64
N ASN A 184 -5.11 -2.36 13.37
CA ASN A 184 -3.78 -1.96 12.94
C ASN A 184 -3.72 -0.57 12.27
N LEU A 185 -4.85 0.00 11.88
CA LEU A 185 -4.94 1.34 11.31
C LEU A 185 -5.57 2.32 12.29
N THR A 186 -5.25 3.59 12.14
CA THR A 186 -5.85 4.66 12.92
C THR A 186 -6.04 5.92 12.09
N THR A 187 -6.72 6.91 12.67
CA THR A 187 -7.08 8.19 12.05
C THR A 187 -6.95 9.29 13.10
N MET A 188 -6.90 10.56 12.66
CA MET A 188 -6.93 11.67 13.61
C MET A 188 -8.17 11.63 14.50
N ARG A 189 -9.34 11.29 13.93
CA ARG A 189 -10.57 11.14 14.71
C ARG A 189 -10.43 10.11 15.83
N ARG A 190 -9.81 8.97 15.55
CA ARG A 190 -9.66 7.90 16.53
C ARG A 190 -8.68 8.27 17.64
N GLU A 191 -7.53 8.85 17.27
CA GLU A 191 -6.51 9.23 18.25
C GLU A 191 -6.95 10.42 19.13
N LEU A 192 -7.76 11.35 18.59
CA LEU A 192 -8.19 12.57 19.29
C LEU A 192 -9.62 12.50 19.83
N GLY A 193 -10.36 11.42 19.57
CA GLY A 193 -11.79 11.27 19.86
C GLY A 193 -12.72 12.06 18.92
N GLN A 194 -12.21 13.05 18.19
CA GLN A 194 -12.91 13.79 17.15
C GLN A 194 -11.94 14.25 16.05
N ALA A 195 -12.42 14.38 14.82
CA ALA A 195 -11.58 14.92 13.75
C ALA A 195 -11.37 16.44 13.95
N PRO A 196 -10.13 16.95 13.88
CA PRO A 196 -9.87 18.38 13.97
C PRO A 196 -10.43 19.12 12.75
N PRO A 197 -10.55 20.47 12.80
CA PRO A 197 -10.99 21.24 11.65
C PRO A 197 -10.06 21.05 10.46
N ARG A 198 -10.64 20.67 9.32
CA ARG A 198 -9.89 20.37 8.08
C ARG A 198 -9.02 21.53 7.60
N TYR A 199 -9.49 22.76 7.80
CA TYR A 199 -8.75 23.97 7.44
C TYR A 199 -7.44 24.08 8.21
N ASP A 200 -7.45 23.76 9.51
CA ASP A 200 -6.27 23.86 10.37
C ASP A 200 -5.23 22.80 9.97
N VAL A 201 -5.68 21.55 9.79
CA VAL A 201 -4.81 20.44 9.34
C VAL A 201 -4.12 20.79 8.02
N LYS A 202 -4.90 21.31 7.07
CA LYS A 202 -4.38 21.69 5.75
C LYS A 202 -3.39 22.85 5.83
N SER A 203 -3.72 23.89 6.61
CA SER A 203 -2.87 25.07 6.76
C SER A 203 -1.51 24.71 7.36
N ILE A 204 -1.51 23.92 8.43
CA ILE A 204 -0.28 23.42 9.06
C ILE A 204 0.52 22.56 8.08
N LEU A 205 -0.13 21.62 7.39
CA LEU A 205 0.53 20.77 6.40
C LEU A 205 1.23 21.58 5.31
N ILE A 206 0.56 22.61 4.77
CA ILE A 206 1.13 23.51 3.77
C ILE A 206 2.32 24.28 4.35
N GLU A 207 2.22 24.78 5.58
CA GLU A 207 3.31 25.48 6.28
C GLU A 207 4.55 24.57 6.41
N LYS A 208 4.39 23.33 6.92
CA LYS A 208 5.52 22.38 7.04
C LYS A 208 6.15 22.05 5.68
N PHE A 209 5.35 21.96 4.62
CA PHE A 209 5.90 21.79 3.28
C PHE A 209 6.61 23.04 2.76
N GLN A 210 6.15 24.24 3.10
CA GLN A 210 6.85 25.49 2.76
C GLN A 210 8.20 25.59 3.46
N ASP A 211 8.32 25.14 4.71
CA ASP A 211 9.60 25.07 5.42
C ASP A 211 10.58 24.12 4.71
N LEU A 212 10.07 22.99 4.19
CA LEU A 212 10.88 21.99 3.52
C LEU A 212 11.26 22.35 2.07
N LEU A 213 10.33 22.94 1.31
CA LEU A 213 10.44 23.17 -0.14
C LEU A 213 10.79 24.63 -0.48
N GLY A 214 10.60 25.55 0.46
CA GLY A 214 10.67 26.99 0.27
C GLY A 214 9.31 27.60 -0.13
N PRO A 215 9.29 28.91 -0.45
CA PRO A 215 8.07 29.63 -0.79
C PRO A 215 7.30 28.99 -1.95
N LEU A 216 5.99 28.85 -1.78
CA LEU A 216 5.09 28.30 -2.78
C LEU A 216 4.19 29.39 -3.36
N GLU A 217 4.07 29.42 -4.69
CA GLU A 217 3.24 30.38 -5.41
C GLU A 217 1.83 29.81 -5.63
N PRO A 218 0.75 30.45 -5.14
CA PRO A 218 -0.60 29.95 -5.36
C PRO A 218 -0.96 29.80 -6.84
N ALA A 219 -1.54 28.66 -7.20
CA ALA A 219 -1.98 28.35 -8.55
C ALA A 219 -3.37 27.70 -8.56
N HIS A 220 -4.02 27.76 -9.73
CA HIS A 220 -5.36 27.23 -9.92
C HIS A 220 -5.40 26.30 -11.14
N ILE A 221 -6.33 25.35 -11.13
CA ILE A 221 -6.60 24.49 -12.27
C ILE A 221 -7.06 25.36 -13.44
N ASN A 222 -6.34 25.27 -14.57
CA ASN A 222 -6.70 25.92 -15.82
C ASN A 222 -7.26 24.90 -16.84
N ARG A 223 -7.72 25.39 -17.99
CA ARG A 223 -8.33 24.55 -19.04
C ARG A 223 -7.39 23.46 -19.58
N GLU A 224 -6.09 23.75 -19.67
CA GLU A 224 -5.12 22.76 -20.16
C GLU A 224 -4.90 21.63 -19.15
N ILE A 225 -4.85 21.94 -17.85
CA ILE A 225 -4.78 20.94 -16.78
C ILE A 225 -6.03 20.05 -16.82
N VAL A 226 -7.24 20.64 -16.92
CA VAL A 226 -8.49 19.86 -17.04
C VAL A 226 -8.46 18.95 -18.27
N LYS A 227 -8.07 19.48 -19.43
CA LYS A 227 -7.97 18.71 -20.66
C LYS A 227 -6.99 17.54 -20.52
N LYS A 228 -5.85 17.76 -19.86
CA LYS A 228 -4.86 16.71 -19.61
C LYS A 228 -5.38 15.64 -18.64
N MET A 229 -6.04 16.04 -17.56
CA MET A 229 -6.69 15.10 -16.63
C MET A 229 -7.74 14.24 -17.35
N GLY A 230 -8.61 14.81 -18.17
CA GLY A 230 -9.63 14.06 -18.91
C GLY A 230 -9.05 13.14 -20.01
N GLN A 231 -7.84 13.39 -20.51
CA GLN A 231 -7.13 12.42 -21.36
C GLN A 231 -6.61 11.25 -20.53
N LEU A 232 -6.00 11.53 -19.37
CA LEU A 232 -5.45 10.52 -18.47
C LEU A 232 -6.55 9.67 -17.83
N GLU A 233 -7.69 10.25 -17.49
CA GLU A 233 -8.86 9.53 -16.95
C GLU A 233 -9.30 8.43 -17.92
N ARG A 234 -9.50 8.78 -19.19
CA ARG A 234 -9.88 7.83 -20.25
C ARG A 234 -8.84 6.71 -20.42
N GLN A 235 -7.56 7.02 -20.23
CA GLN A 235 -6.49 6.03 -20.28
C GLN A 235 -6.50 5.13 -19.04
N PHE A 236 -6.59 5.70 -17.83
CA PHE A 236 -6.38 4.97 -16.57
C PHE A 236 -7.57 4.13 -16.14
N THR A 237 -8.73 4.42 -16.71
CA THR A 237 -9.97 3.63 -16.60
C THR A 237 -10.19 2.69 -17.77
N SER A 238 -9.35 2.78 -18.82
CA SER A 238 -9.49 1.90 -19.98
C SER A 238 -9.19 0.45 -19.57
N PRO A 239 -9.87 -0.55 -20.15
CA PRO A 239 -9.59 -1.96 -19.87
C PRO A 239 -8.11 -2.32 -20.09
N GLU A 240 -7.47 -1.73 -21.10
CA GLU A 240 -6.07 -1.98 -21.45
C GLU A 240 -5.12 -1.56 -20.32
N PHE A 241 -5.41 -0.45 -19.64
CA PHE A 241 -4.57 0.02 -18.54
C PHE A 241 -5.02 -0.57 -17.20
N LEU A 242 -6.33 -0.55 -16.90
CA LEU A 242 -6.88 -1.04 -15.65
C LEU A 242 -6.58 -2.53 -15.43
N TYR A 243 -6.68 -3.35 -16.48
CA TYR A 243 -6.40 -4.80 -16.42
C TYR A 243 -5.02 -5.17 -16.95
N LYS A 244 -4.12 -4.20 -17.09
CA LYS A 244 -2.76 -4.43 -17.55
C LYS A 244 -2.09 -5.50 -16.68
N LYS A 245 -1.65 -6.59 -17.31
CA LYS A 245 -0.78 -7.58 -16.69
C LYS A 245 0.62 -6.98 -16.57
N THR A 246 0.95 -6.48 -15.39
CA THR A 246 2.33 -6.16 -15.04
C THR A 246 3.05 -7.43 -14.59
N PRO A 247 4.37 -7.58 -14.84
CA PRO A 247 5.15 -8.61 -14.18
C PRO A 247 4.84 -8.52 -12.68
N LYS A 248 4.40 -9.62 -12.07
CA LYS A 248 4.25 -9.66 -10.62
C LYS A 248 5.61 -9.33 -10.05
N VAL A 249 5.75 -8.15 -9.45
CA VAL A 249 6.77 -7.98 -8.43
C VAL A 249 6.31 -8.94 -7.34
N VAL A 250 7.06 -10.02 -7.17
CA VAL A 250 6.88 -10.99 -6.07
C VAL A 250 6.60 -10.16 -4.82
N GLN A 251 5.48 -10.43 -4.12
CA GLN A 251 5.03 -9.61 -2.99
C GLN A 251 6.04 -9.75 -1.85
N GLY A 252 7.10 -8.96 -1.94
CA GLY A 252 8.23 -8.85 -1.04
C GLY A 252 8.40 -7.39 -0.65
N VAL A 253 8.07 -6.99 0.57
CA VAL A 253 8.42 -5.65 1.06
C VAL A 253 9.90 -5.69 1.39
N LYS A 254 10.75 -5.04 0.58
CA LYS A 254 12.18 -4.92 0.89
C LYS A 254 12.33 -4.02 2.14
N ILE A 255 12.57 -4.63 3.30
CA ILE A 255 12.65 -3.95 4.59
C ILE A 255 13.92 -3.09 4.66
N ARG A 256 15.05 -3.65 4.21
CA ARG A 256 16.35 -2.97 4.07
C ARG A 256 17.23 -3.71 3.06
N GLU A 257 18.42 -3.20 2.78
CA GLU A 257 19.35 -3.89 1.86
C GLU A 257 19.61 -5.33 2.33
N GLY A 258 19.28 -6.30 1.48
CA GLY A 258 19.37 -7.73 1.79
C GLY A 258 18.14 -8.36 2.45
N VAL A 259 17.20 -7.60 3.04
CA VAL A 259 16.02 -8.13 3.76
C VAL A 259 14.71 -7.87 3.03
N GLU A 260 13.90 -8.91 2.80
CA GLU A 260 12.64 -8.93 2.06
C GLU A 260 11.55 -9.65 2.86
N LEU A 261 10.38 -9.03 3.00
CA LEU A 261 9.20 -9.65 3.63
C LEU A 261 8.26 -10.19 2.55
N LEU A 262 8.31 -11.49 2.31
CA LEU A 262 7.62 -12.19 1.22
C LEU A 262 6.31 -12.83 1.68
N TYR A 263 5.24 -12.61 0.92
CA TYR A 263 3.92 -13.18 1.18
C TYR A 263 3.61 -14.27 0.16
N GLY A 264 3.21 -15.44 0.64
CA GLY A 264 2.82 -16.53 -0.24
C GLY A 264 1.40 -17.02 0.03
N LEU A 265 0.70 -17.42 -1.02
CA LEU A 265 -0.67 -17.90 -0.95
C LEU A 265 -0.85 -19.05 -1.93
N HIS A 266 -1.28 -20.21 -1.43
CA HIS A 266 -1.48 -21.40 -2.26
C HIS A 266 -2.73 -22.16 -1.81
N LYS A 267 -3.60 -22.51 -2.77
CA LYS A 267 -4.80 -23.32 -2.51
C LYS A 267 -4.53 -24.78 -2.84
N ALA A 268 -4.37 -25.60 -1.81
CA ALA A 268 -4.24 -27.05 -1.92
C ALA A 268 -5.63 -27.73 -1.84
N PRO A 269 -5.77 -29.01 -2.25
CA PRO A 269 -7.00 -29.77 -2.07
C PRO A 269 -7.51 -29.80 -0.61
N GLY A 270 -6.59 -29.80 0.35
CA GLY A 270 -6.86 -29.85 1.79
C GLY A 270 -7.03 -28.50 2.47
N GLY A 271 -6.90 -27.39 1.73
CA GLY A 271 -7.08 -26.04 2.27
C GLY A 271 -6.17 -24.99 1.65
N LEU A 272 -6.49 -23.73 1.93
CA LEU A 272 -5.69 -22.55 1.66
C LEU A 272 -4.55 -22.45 2.66
N ILE A 273 -3.33 -22.31 2.15
CA ILE A 273 -2.09 -22.07 2.88
C ILE A 273 -1.65 -20.64 2.61
N ARG A 274 -1.20 -19.95 3.65
CA ARG A 274 -0.69 -18.57 3.63
C ARG A 274 0.64 -18.54 4.36
N THR A 275 1.61 -17.86 3.79
CA THR A 275 2.92 -17.67 4.41
C THR A 275 3.26 -16.19 4.48
N VAL A 276 3.96 -15.82 5.56
CA VAL A 276 4.64 -14.53 5.71
C VAL A 276 6.08 -14.86 6.05
N GLN A 277 7.03 -14.41 5.24
CA GLN A 277 8.43 -14.84 5.30
C GLN A 277 9.32 -13.61 5.39
N GLU A 278 10.11 -13.48 6.45
CA GLU A 278 11.21 -12.51 6.46
C GLU A 278 12.45 -13.19 5.90
N VAL A 279 13.05 -12.62 4.86
CA VAL A 279 14.14 -13.24 4.10
C VAL A 279 15.32 -12.29 4.05
N GLU A 280 16.48 -12.70 4.54
CA GLU A 280 17.73 -11.94 4.43
C GLU A 280 18.74 -12.72 3.60
N ASN A 281 19.24 -12.14 2.49
CA ASN A 281 20.22 -12.77 1.58
C ASN A 281 19.81 -14.19 1.14
N GLU A 282 18.58 -14.34 0.64
CA GLU A 282 17.94 -15.61 0.27
C GLU A 282 17.73 -16.61 1.42
N GLN A 283 17.92 -16.23 2.68
CA GLN A 283 17.68 -17.10 3.85
C GLN A 283 16.44 -16.68 4.63
N ILE A 284 15.61 -17.64 5.03
CA ILE A 284 14.42 -17.40 5.86
C ILE A 284 14.87 -17.04 7.28
N GLN A 285 14.70 -15.80 7.69
CA GLN A 285 14.96 -15.33 9.06
C GLN A 285 13.75 -15.59 9.97
N ASP A 286 12.54 -15.35 9.43
CA ASP A 286 11.29 -15.64 10.13
C ASP A 286 10.23 -16.18 9.17
N LEU A 287 9.31 -16.97 9.70
CA LEU A 287 8.26 -17.63 8.93
C LEU A 287 7.00 -17.78 9.78
N GLY A 288 5.87 -17.26 9.28
CA GLY A 288 4.54 -17.57 9.76
C GLY A 288 3.77 -18.37 8.71
N ILE A 289 3.18 -19.50 9.11
CA ILE A 289 2.32 -20.32 8.26
C ILE A 289 0.91 -20.29 8.86
N SER A 290 -0.07 -19.92 8.05
CA SER A 290 -1.47 -19.89 8.47
C SER A 290 -2.38 -20.35 7.33
N GLY A 291 -3.66 -20.58 7.61
CA GLY A 291 -4.57 -21.07 6.59
C GLY A 291 -5.83 -21.72 7.14
N ASP A 292 -6.59 -22.36 6.25
CA ASP A 292 -7.75 -23.19 6.59
C ASP A 292 -7.49 -24.70 6.39
N PHE A 293 -6.24 -25.07 6.14
CA PHE A 293 -5.83 -26.47 5.99
C PHE A 293 -5.75 -27.21 7.34
N THR A 294 -5.89 -28.53 7.27
CA THR A 294 -5.75 -29.40 8.45
C THR A 294 -4.28 -29.72 8.70
N PHE A 295 -3.82 -29.55 9.94
CA PHE A 295 -2.45 -29.88 10.37
C PHE A 295 -2.51 -30.51 11.77
N TYR A 296 -2.06 -31.76 11.89
CA TYR A 296 -2.13 -32.54 13.12
C TYR A 296 -0.77 -33.16 13.46
N PRO A 297 -0.27 -33.04 14.70
CA PRO A 297 -0.83 -32.24 15.79
C PRO A 297 -0.73 -30.73 15.51
N LYS A 298 -1.77 -29.96 15.85
CA LYS A 298 -1.84 -28.52 15.55
C LYS A 298 -0.66 -27.72 16.12
N LEU A 299 -0.17 -28.11 17.30
CA LEU A 299 0.94 -27.44 17.98
C LEU A 299 2.26 -27.53 17.22
N GLU A 300 2.43 -28.53 16.35
CA GLU A 300 3.67 -28.72 15.59
C GLU A 300 3.81 -27.72 14.43
N LEU A 301 2.76 -26.96 14.08
CA LEU A 301 2.86 -25.95 13.01
C LEU A 301 3.89 -24.86 13.35
N GLY A 302 3.89 -24.41 14.61
CA GLY A 302 4.90 -23.45 15.08
C GLY A 302 6.31 -24.04 15.15
N HIS A 303 6.44 -25.35 15.39
CA HIS A 303 7.74 -26.01 15.33
C HIS A 303 8.24 -26.18 13.89
N LEU A 304 7.34 -26.36 12.92
CA LEU A 304 7.70 -26.37 11.49
C LEU A 304 8.19 -24.98 11.04
N GLU A 305 7.53 -23.91 11.49
CA GLU A 305 7.99 -22.53 11.27
C GLU A 305 9.44 -22.35 11.77
N VAL A 306 9.72 -22.80 13.00
CA VAL A 306 11.06 -22.74 13.60
C VAL A 306 12.08 -23.62 12.86
N GLU A 307 11.72 -24.84 12.44
CA GLU A 307 12.59 -25.76 11.69
C GLU A 307 13.06 -25.14 10.36
N LEU A 308 12.22 -24.33 9.72
CA LEU A 308 12.53 -23.71 8.44
C LEU A 308 13.36 -22.42 8.56
N LYS A 309 13.46 -21.82 9.76
CA LYS A 309 14.35 -20.66 9.98
C LYS A 309 15.82 -21.01 9.70
N GLY A 310 16.54 -20.05 9.15
CA GLY A 310 17.93 -20.17 8.69
C GLY A 310 18.11 -20.97 7.39
N SER A 311 17.04 -21.46 6.77
CA SER A 311 17.14 -22.20 5.51
C SER A 311 17.27 -21.25 4.32
N ALA A 312 18.13 -21.59 3.36
CA ALA A 312 18.13 -20.91 2.07
C ALA A 312 16.82 -21.22 1.32
N ARG A 313 16.25 -20.21 0.64
CA ARG A 313 15.02 -20.32 -0.17
C ARG A 313 15.25 -21.02 -1.50
N ARG A 314 15.76 -22.25 -1.43
CA ARG A 314 15.99 -23.11 -2.60
C ARG A 314 15.31 -24.46 -2.36
N PRO A 315 14.74 -25.09 -3.40
CA PRO A 315 14.02 -26.36 -3.25
C PRO A 315 14.80 -27.43 -2.50
N LYS A 316 16.09 -27.56 -2.81
CA LYS A 316 17.01 -28.54 -2.19
C LYS A 316 17.23 -28.35 -0.68
N ASP A 317 17.01 -27.15 -0.17
CA ASP A 317 17.27 -26.82 1.24
C ASP A 317 15.97 -26.88 2.08
N ILE A 318 14.82 -26.54 1.49
CA ILE A 318 13.52 -26.49 2.18
C ILE A 318 12.80 -27.84 2.14
N ARG A 319 12.72 -28.49 0.98
CA ARG A 319 11.93 -29.73 0.79
C ARG A 319 12.32 -30.83 1.78
N PRO A 320 13.63 -31.18 1.96
CA PRO A 320 14.02 -32.24 2.88
C PRO A 320 13.72 -31.91 4.35
N ARG A 321 13.71 -30.63 4.73
CA ARG A 321 13.37 -30.19 6.09
C ARG A 321 11.89 -30.40 6.39
N ILE A 322 11.00 -30.03 5.46
CA ILE A 322 9.56 -30.27 5.61
C ILE A 322 9.28 -31.77 5.70
N GLU A 323 9.80 -32.56 4.77
CA GLU A 323 9.57 -34.02 4.75
C GLU A 323 10.15 -34.70 5.99
N GLY A 324 11.37 -34.34 6.38
CA GLY A 324 12.00 -34.85 7.59
C GLY A 324 11.25 -34.45 8.86
N PHE A 325 10.74 -33.23 8.93
CA PHE A 325 9.91 -32.78 10.04
C PHE A 325 8.63 -33.59 10.14
N TYR A 326 7.92 -33.77 9.02
CA TYR A 326 6.69 -34.56 8.94
C TYR A 326 6.90 -35.99 9.45
N GLN A 327 7.99 -36.64 9.02
CA GLN A 327 8.33 -37.99 9.48
C GLN A 327 8.68 -38.03 10.98
N ARG A 328 9.56 -37.14 11.45
CA ARG A 328 10.05 -37.13 12.85
C ARG A 328 8.95 -36.79 13.85
N ARG A 329 8.08 -35.84 13.51
CA ARG A 329 7.00 -35.34 14.37
C ARG A 329 5.67 -36.05 14.14
N GLN A 330 5.63 -37.01 13.21
CA GLN A 330 4.44 -37.76 12.80
C GLN A 330 3.28 -36.83 12.42
N VAL A 331 3.60 -35.76 11.67
CA VAL A 331 2.60 -34.79 11.21
C VAL A 331 1.73 -35.40 10.13
N GLN A 332 0.45 -35.10 10.20
CA GLN A 332 -0.55 -35.40 9.17
C GLN A 332 -1.24 -34.11 8.75
N SER A 333 -1.27 -33.83 7.44
CA SER A 333 -2.01 -32.71 6.86
C SER A 333 -2.83 -33.16 5.64
N PRO A 334 -4.00 -33.81 5.85
CA PRO A 334 -4.78 -34.38 4.76
C PRO A 334 -5.07 -33.36 3.64
N GLY A 335 -4.69 -33.70 2.41
CA GLY A 335 -4.88 -32.85 1.22
C GLY A 335 -3.89 -31.68 1.09
N VAL A 336 -2.88 -31.60 1.97
CA VAL A 336 -1.74 -30.68 1.85
C VAL A 336 -0.47 -31.52 1.83
N GLU A 337 0.18 -31.54 0.67
CA GLU A 337 1.46 -32.22 0.48
C GLU A 337 2.63 -31.25 0.66
N THR A 338 3.86 -31.77 0.77
CA THR A 338 5.07 -30.95 0.82
C THR A 338 5.13 -29.94 -0.33
N GLU A 339 4.72 -30.36 -1.53
CA GLU A 339 4.70 -29.52 -2.71
C GLU A 339 3.77 -28.30 -2.58
N ASP A 340 2.66 -28.44 -1.85
CA ASP A 340 1.74 -27.34 -1.59
C ASP A 340 2.36 -26.31 -0.64
N LEU A 341 3.12 -26.76 0.36
CA LEU A 341 3.90 -25.87 1.24
C LEU A 341 5.03 -25.18 0.47
N MET A 342 5.73 -25.88 -0.44
CA MET A 342 6.76 -25.30 -1.30
C MET A 342 6.19 -24.18 -2.19
N LYS A 343 5.03 -24.41 -2.81
CA LYS A 343 4.31 -23.40 -3.59
C LYS A 343 3.85 -22.23 -2.73
N ALA A 344 3.35 -22.50 -1.52
CA ALA A 344 2.98 -21.47 -0.56
C ALA A 344 4.17 -20.64 -0.07
N LEU A 345 5.38 -21.20 -0.08
CA LEU A 345 6.62 -20.49 0.22
C LEU A 345 7.21 -19.76 -1.01
N GLU A 346 6.59 -19.91 -2.18
CA GLU A 346 7.08 -19.42 -3.46
C GLU A 346 8.53 -19.88 -3.76
N VAL A 347 8.83 -21.14 -3.43
CA VAL A 347 10.10 -21.79 -3.73
C VAL A 347 9.84 -22.79 -4.86
N PHE A 348 10.23 -22.42 -6.08
CA PHE A 348 9.99 -23.20 -7.29
C PHE A 348 11.23 -23.99 -7.71
N GLU A 349 11.03 -25.17 -8.32
CA GLU A 349 12.10 -25.89 -9.02
C GLU A 349 12.52 -25.10 -10.27
N GLU A 350 13.83 -25.10 -10.56
CA GLU A 350 14.42 -24.44 -11.73
C GLU A 350 13.93 -25.03 -13.06
#